data_AF-A0A1F7IIW8-F1
#
_entry.id   AF-A0A1F7IIW8-F1
#
_cell.length_a   1.000
_cell.length_b   1.000
_cell.length_c   1.000
_cell.angle_alpha   90.00
_cell.angle_beta   90.00
_cell.angle_gamma   90.00
#
_symmetry.space_group_name_H-M   'P 1'
#
loop_
_entity.id
_entity.type
_entity.pdbx_description
1 polymer ?
#
loop_
_entity_poly.entity_id
_entity_poly.type
_entity_poly.pdbx_seq_one_letter_code
_entity_poly.pdbx_strand_id
1 'polypeptide(L)'
;MLNQQLLDYIKQQFEQGATREQIESSLLASGWQAQDIEEGFNALAIPAIPSQLSNFLARVPKLIWIASAFLIGAMTLTGVIYLSKQTSQSAREKVSTNTARGTRAVSEVLDCREDFPCLIQAATDCKKAKGSYSATVNIADIKQTTTSYYEIKGSEADRCSFYLRIEKTDLVFPTSTPQEVVGQLNMIYKKLEGRDGICKYSVGDLTSMLMRWEKGNFESGNISCRLTPEGNICKREGGDFAVAECQGTYFDQPS
;
A
#
# COMPACT_ATOMS: atom_id res chain seq x y z
N MET A 1 -0.41 9.35 -42.78
CA MET A 1 -1.42 10.43 -42.73
C MET A 1 -2.34 10.18 -41.56
N LEU A 2 -2.52 11.19 -40.72
CA LEU A 2 -3.44 11.13 -39.59
C LEU A 2 -4.90 10.91 -40.04
N ASN A 3 -5.54 9.86 -39.54
CA ASN A 3 -6.93 9.48 -39.82
C ASN A 3 -7.76 9.56 -38.53
N GLN A 4 -9.00 10.06 -38.62
CA GLN A 4 -9.94 10.11 -37.50
C GLN A 4 -10.16 8.75 -36.83
N GLN A 5 -10.16 7.66 -37.60
CA GLN A 5 -10.31 6.29 -37.04
C GLN A 5 -9.17 5.93 -36.07
N LEU A 6 -7.95 6.39 -36.34
CA LEU A 6 -6.80 6.18 -35.46
C LEU A 6 -6.99 6.96 -34.15
N LEU A 7 -7.42 8.22 -34.25
CA LEU A 7 -7.64 9.08 -33.09
C LEU A 7 -8.76 8.54 -32.20
N ASP A 8 -9.88 8.12 -32.80
CA ASP A 8 -11.01 7.53 -32.09
C ASP A 8 -10.60 6.22 -31.40
N TYR A 9 -9.82 5.37 -32.08
CA TYR A 9 -9.30 4.15 -31.49
C TYR A 9 -8.37 4.43 -30.30
N ILE A 10 -7.37 5.32 -30.46
CA ILE A 10 -6.45 5.68 -29.38
C ILE A 10 -7.24 6.21 -28.18
N LYS A 11 -8.19 7.11 -28.41
CA LYS A 11 -9.05 7.66 -27.35
C LYS A 11 -9.87 6.58 -26.65
N GLN A 12 -10.54 5.72 -27.42
CA GLN A 12 -11.35 4.63 -26.90
C GLN A 12 -10.51 3.66 -26.05
N GLN A 13 -9.28 3.35 -26.48
CA GLN A 13 -8.40 2.45 -25.73
C GLN A 13 -7.93 3.08 -24.42
N PHE A 14 -7.66 4.38 -24.38
CA PHE A 14 -7.38 5.07 -23.11
C PHE A 14 -8.59 5.10 -22.17
N GLU A 15 -9.80 5.29 -22.70
CA GLU A 15 -11.04 5.19 -21.91
C GLU A 15 -11.24 3.78 -21.32
N GLN A 16 -10.68 2.75 -21.96
CA GLN A 16 -10.64 1.36 -21.49
C GLN A 16 -9.43 1.05 -20.59
N GLY A 17 -8.59 2.04 -20.27
CA GLY A 17 -7.42 1.86 -19.40
C GLY A 17 -6.20 1.22 -20.05
N ALA A 18 -6.17 1.07 -21.38
CA ALA A 18 -5.01 0.55 -22.08
C ALA A 18 -3.83 1.54 -22.01
N THR A 19 -2.60 1.02 -21.89
CA THR A 19 -1.39 1.84 -21.90
C THR A 19 -0.98 2.23 -23.32
N ARG A 20 -0.18 3.30 -23.46
CA ARG A 20 0.36 3.74 -24.75
C ARG A 20 1.05 2.59 -25.49
N GLU A 21 1.84 1.78 -24.79
CA GLU A 21 2.58 0.65 -25.38
C GLU A 21 1.64 -0.47 -25.87
N GLN A 22 0.56 -0.75 -25.14
CA GLN A 22 -0.45 -1.71 -25.56
C GLN A 22 -1.17 -1.24 -26.82
N ILE A 23 -1.54 0.05 -26.85
CA ILE A 23 -2.19 0.70 -28.00
C ILE A 23 -1.25 0.69 -29.21
N GLU A 24 0.01 1.08 -29.03
CA GLU A 24 1.03 1.08 -30.08
C GLU A 24 1.27 -0.32 -30.64
N SER A 25 1.44 -1.33 -29.77
CA SER A 25 1.61 -2.73 -30.17
C SER A 25 0.40 -3.25 -30.97
N SER A 26 -0.82 -2.94 -30.52
CA SER A 26 -2.07 -3.33 -31.20
C SER A 26 -2.19 -2.68 -32.58
N LEU A 27 -1.86 -1.40 -32.68
CA LEU A 27 -1.91 -0.65 -33.94
C LEU A 27 -0.84 -1.14 -34.93
N LEU A 28 0.38 -1.39 -34.47
CA LEU A 28 1.44 -1.98 -35.29
C LEU A 28 1.06 -3.36 -35.80
N ALA A 29 0.49 -4.22 -34.94
CA ALA A 29 -0.01 -5.54 -35.33
C ALA A 29 -1.15 -5.46 -36.35
N SER A 30 -1.92 -4.38 -36.32
CA SER A 30 -3.00 -4.07 -37.27
C SER A 30 -2.50 -3.40 -38.56
N GLY A 31 -1.19 -3.22 -38.71
CA GLY A 31 -0.57 -2.67 -39.93
C GLY A 31 -0.48 -1.15 -39.99
N TRP A 32 -0.77 -0.44 -38.90
CA TRP A 32 -0.53 1.00 -38.83
C TRP A 32 0.96 1.31 -38.81
N GLN A 33 1.35 2.43 -39.42
CA GLN A 33 2.74 2.87 -39.40
C GLN A 33 3.06 3.55 -38.07
N ALA A 34 4.24 3.27 -37.52
CA ALA A 34 4.73 3.90 -36.28
C ALA A 34 4.64 5.43 -36.33
N GLN A 35 4.96 6.04 -37.47
CA GLN A 35 4.86 7.49 -37.65
C GLN A 35 3.41 8.00 -37.47
N ASP A 36 2.42 7.32 -38.06
CA ASP A 36 1.02 7.72 -37.93
C ASP A 36 0.53 7.57 -36.50
N ILE A 37 0.95 6.49 -35.82
CA ILE A 37 0.64 6.23 -34.41
C ILE A 37 1.21 7.36 -33.52
N GLU A 38 2.47 7.76 -33.75
CA GLU A 38 3.12 8.84 -33.04
C GLU A 38 2.42 10.19 -33.29
N GLU A 39 2.13 10.51 -34.56
CA GLU A 39 1.33 11.68 -34.93
C GLU A 39 -0.05 11.66 -34.25
N GLY A 40 -0.68 10.49 -34.12
CA GLY A 40 -1.97 10.31 -33.46
C GLY A 40 -1.93 10.58 -31.96
N PHE A 41 -0.92 10.07 -31.26
CA PHE A 41 -0.70 10.42 -29.85
C PHE A 41 -0.44 11.92 -29.67
N ASN A 42 0.40 12.51 -30.54
CA ASN A 42 0.72 13.92 -30.50
C ASN A 42 -0.50 14.82 -30.79
N ALA A 43 -1.37 14.41 -31.73
CA ALA A 43 -2.57 15.15 -32.11
C ALA A 43 -3.65 15.16 -31.02
N LEU A 44 -3.76 14.09 -30.23
CA LEU A 44 -4.64 14.05 -29.06
C LEU A 44 -4.07 14.83 -27.87
N ALA A 45 -2.91 15.47 -28.05
CA ALA A 45 -2.09 16.05 -27.00
C ALA A 45 -1.79 15.05 -25.88
N ILE A 46 -1.97 13.74 -26.09
CA ILE A 46 -1.72 12.74 -25.06
C ILE A 46 -0.20 12.67 -24.94
N PRO A 47 0.39 13.17 -23.84
CA PRO A 47 1.81 13.20 -23.69
C PRO A 47 2.23 11.75 -23.78
N ALA A 48 3.32 11.50 -24.48
CA ALA A 48 4.10 10.33 -24.12
C ALA A 48 4.27 10.43 -22.62
N ILE A 49 3.59 9.57 -21.84
CA ILE A 49 4.12 9.22 -20.52
C ILE A 49 5.56 8.90 -20.89
N PRO A 50 6.53 9.71 -20.43
CA PRO A 50 7.87 9.58 -20.94
C PRO A 50 8.20 8.10 -20.85
N SER A 51 8.71 7.48 -21.90
CA SER A 51 9.17 6.10 -21.79
C SER A 51 10.16 5.99 -20.60
N GLN A 52 10.76 7.11 -20.19
CA GLN A 52 11.44 7.31 -18.91
C GLN A 52 10.56 7.10 -17.67
N LEU A 53 9.33 7.62 -17.58
CA LEU A 53 8.41 7.41 -16.46
C LEU A 53 7.80 6.00 -16.45
N SER A 54 7.46 5.41 -17.60
CA SER A 54 7.06 3.99 -17.64
C SER A 54 8.24 3.07 -17.31
N ASN A 55 9.45 3.39 -17.79
CA ASN A 55 10.69 2.77 -17.33
C ASN A 55 11.12 3.20 -15.92
N PHE A 56 10.61 4.27 -15.30
CA PHE A 56 10.93 4.70 -13.93
C PHE A 56 9.99 4.03 -12.94
N LEU A 57 8.72 3.86 -13.31
CA LEU A 57 7.76 3.02 -12.61
C LEU A 57 8.12 1.53 -12.77
N ALA A 58 8.64 1.11 -13.94
CA ALA A 58 9.15 -0.25 -14.18
C ALA A 58 10.61 -0.48 -13.73
N ARG A 59 11.43 0.58 -13.59
CA ARG A 59 12.74 0.61 -12.91
C ARG A 59 12.65 1.45 -11.62
N VAL A 60 11.63 1.25 -10.79
CA VAL A 60 11.92 1.30 -9.36
C VAL A 60 12.82 0.09 -9.17
N PRO A 61 14.14 0.28 -8.99
CA PRO A 61 15.03 -0.85 -9.04
C PRO A 61 14.70 -1.75 -7.86
N LYS A 62 14.80 -3.08 -8.04
CA LYS A 62 14.88 -4.09 -6.96
C LYS A 62 16.02 -3.81 -5.94
N LEU A 63 16.66 -2.65 -5.98
CA LEU A 63 17.84 -2.24 -5.23
C LEU A 63 17.56 -1.46 -3.94
N ILE A 64 16.31 -1.19 -3.56
CA ILE A 64 16.02 -0.73 -2.18
C ILE A 64 16.17 -1.89 -1.16
N TRP A 65 16.27 -3.14 -1.62
CA TRP A 65 16.44 -4.33 -0.76
C TRP A 65 17.89 -4.61 -0.29
N ILE A 66 18.91 -3.85 -0.71
CA ILE A 66 20.33 -4.15 -0.38
C ILE A 66 20.98 -3.05 0.49
N ALA A 67 20.21 -2.35 1.32
CA ALA A 67 20.75 -1.48 2.36
C ALA A 67 20.42 -1.95 3.80
N SER A 68 19.94 -3.18 3.97
CA SER A 68 19.57 -3.78 5.26
C SER A 68 20.43 -4.98 5.68
N ALA A 69 21.62 -5.16 5.07
CA ALA A 69 22.51 -6.29 5.37
C ALA A 69 23.87 -5.92 6.00
N PHE A 70 24.17 -4.64 6.29
CA PHE A 70 25.51 -4.23 6.75
C PHE A 70 25.60 -3.60 8.16
N LEU A 71 24.58 -3.73 9.01
CA LEU A 71 24.62 -3.24 10.40
C LEU A 71 24.22 -4.29 11.46
N ILE A 72 24.53 -5.57 11.21
CA ILE A 72 24.47 -6.63 12.23
C ILE A 72 25.83 -7.34 12.25
N GLY A 73 26.86 -6.63 12.69
CA GLY A 73 28.23 -7.16 12.79
C GLY A 73 28.98 -6.74 14.05
N ALA A 74 28.34 -6.11 15.03
CA ALA A 74 29.03 -5.60 16.23
C ALA A 74 28.20 -5.59 17.53
N MET A 75 27.18 -6.44 17.70
CA MET A 75 26.43 -6.56 18.97
C MET A 75 26.16 -8.01 19.42
N THR A 76 27.02 -8.97 19.09
CA THR A 76 26.83 -10.37 19.54
C THR A 76 27.70 -10.80 20.72
N LEU A 77 28.39 -9.87 21.41
CA LEU A 77 29.28 -10.24 22.53
C LEU A 77 28.98 -9.60 23.90
N THR A 78 28.02 -8.68 24.03
CA THR A 78 27.64 -8.09 25.34
C THR A 78 26.31 -8.57 25.91
N GLY A 79 25.49 -9.29 25.12
CA GLY A 79 24.13 -9.71 25.51
C GLY A 79 24.00 -11.01 26.30
N VAL A 80 25.10 -11.68 26.68
CA VAL A 80 25.03 -13.00 27.34
C VAL A 80 24.95 -12.90 28.88
N ILE A 81 25.16 -11.71 29.47
CA ILE A 81 25.23 -11.58 30.95
C ILE A 81 23.87 -11.24 31.60
N TYR A 82 22.85 -10.81 30.86
CA TYR A 82 21.61 -10.27 31.47
C TYR A 82 20.42 -11.23 31.58
N LEU A 83 20.51 -12.48 31.11
CA LEU A 83 19.37 -13.42 31.06
C LEU A 83 19.27 -14.42 32.23
N SER A 84 20.12 -14.36 33.25
CA SER A 84 20.10 -15.32 34.36
C SER A 84 19.27 -14.92 35.59
N LYS A 85 18.55 -13.78 35.56
CA LYS A 85 17.93 -13.23 36.79
C LYS A 85 16.40 -13.22 36.88
N GLN A 86 15.65 -13.78 35.93
CA GLN A 86 14.18 -13.66 35.90
C GLN A 86 13.42 -15.00 35.98
N THR A 87 14.01 -16.01 36.62
CA THR A 87 13.39 -17.34 36.75
C THR A 87 13.19 -17.70 38.22
N SER A 88 12.33 -17.01 38.98
CA SER A 88 11.92 -17.48 40.32
C SER A 88 10.73 -16.73 40.96
N GLN A 89 9.64 -16.40 40.26
CA GLN A 89 8.36 -16.06 40.93
C GLN A 89 7.15 -16.43 40.07
N SER A 90 6.78 -17.70 40.03
CA SER A 90 5.40 -18.09 39.72
C SER A 90 5.05 -19.32 40.54
N ALA A 91 4.71 -19.07 41.81
CA ALA A 91 4.15 -20.07 42.70
C ALA A 91 2.71 -19.63 43.06
N ARG A 92 1.77 -20.49 42.66
CA ARG A 92 0.42 -20.67 43.22
C ARG A 92 -0.40 -19.41 43.45
N GLU A 93 -1.31 -19.14 42.51
CA GLU A 93 -2.59 -18.56 42.85
C GLU A 93 -3.70 -19.58 42.57
N LYS A 94 -4.50 -19.84 43.62
CA LYS A 94 -5.54 -20.86 43.65
C LYS A 94 -6.74 -20.40 42.82
N VAL A 95 -7.16 -21.26 41.92
CA VAL A 95 -8.43 -21.18 41.18
C VAL A 95 -9.60 -21.12 42.18
N SER A 96 -10.24 -19.96 42.26
CA SER A 96 -11.55 -19.77 42.89
C SER A 96 -12.56 -19.49 41.79
N THR A 97 -13.45 -20.45 41.57
CA THR A 97 -14.42 -20.44 40.49
C THR A 97 -15.67 -19.71 40.96
N ASN A 98 -15.70 -18.38 40.80
CA ASN A 98 -16.91 -17.59 40.98
C ASN A 98 -17.54 -17.33 39.62
N THR A 99 -18.58 -18.10 39.33
CA THR A 99 -19.53 -17.89 38.22
C THR A 99 -20.35 -16.63 38.49
N ALA A 100 -19.73 -15.46 38.34
CA ALA A 100 -20.43 -14.20 38.24
C ALA A 100 -20.89 -14.05 36.77
N ARG A 101 -22.21 -14.00 36.58
CA ARG A 101 -22.88 -13.70 35.31
C ARG A 101 -22.54 -12.25 34.93
N GLY A 102 -21.35 -12.07 34.35
CA GLY A 102 -20.74 -10.78 34.07
C GLY A 102 -21.45 -10.08 32.92
N THR A 103 -22.01 -8.91 33.21
CA THR A 103 -22.34 -7.90 32.21
C THR A 103 -21.13 -7.73 31.31
N ARG A 104 -21.27 -8.13 30.04
CA ARG A 104 -20.20 -8.05 29.03
C ARG A 104 -19.83 -6.58 28.91
N ALA A 105 -18.72 -6.18 29.55
CA ALA A 105 -18.22 -4.82 29.47
C ALA A 105 -18.10 -4.47 27.99
N VAL A 106 -18.86 -3.48 27.54
CA VAL A 106 -18.76 -2.97 26.18
C VAL A 106 -17.33 -2.43 26.07
N SER A 107 -16.48 -3.14 25.35
CA SER A 107 -15.11 -2.70 25.10
C SER A 107 -15.17 -1.35 24.40
N GLU A 108 -14.83 -0.29 25.11
CA GLU A 108 -14.73 1.06 24.58
C GLU A 108 -13.63 1.08 23.50
N VAL A 109 -13.92 1.73 22.36
CA VAL A 109 -12.96 1.90 21.27
C VAL A 109 -12.08 3.10 21.61
N LEU A 110 -10.77 2.88 21.74
CA LEU A 110 -9.80 3.93 22.01
C LEU A 110 -9.69 4.87 20.80
N ASP A 111 -9.90 6.17 20.99
CA ASP A 111 -9.71 7.17 19.92
C ASP A 111 -8.31 7.79 20.02
N CYS A 112 -7.41 7.34 19.13
CA CYS A 112 -6.04 7.82 19.03
C CYS A 112 -5.91 9.11 18.20
N ARG A 113 -6.95 9.54 17.47
CA ARG A 113 -6.88 10.71 16.58
C ARG A 113 -5.64 10.65 15.66
N GLU A 114 -4.73 11.61 15.77
CA GLU A 114 -3.48 11.68 14.99
C GLU A 114 -2.24 11.12 15.73
N ASP A 115 -2.43 10.59 16.94
CA ASP A 115 -1.37 9.95 17.74
C ASP A 115 -1.11 8.53 17.21
N PHE A 116 -0.21 8.42 16.23
CA PHE A 116 0.19 7.14 15.66
C PHE A 116 0.84 6.17 16.68
N PRO A 117 1.71 6.63 17.62
CA PRO A 117 2.15 5.82 18.76
C PRO A 117 1.02 5.18 19.58
N CYS A 118 -0.09 5.90 19.82
CA CYS A 118 -1.27 5.32 20.49
C CYS A 118 -1.83 4.11 19.72
N LEU A 119 -1.90 4.19 18.39
CA LEU A 119 -2.37 3.10 17.55
C LEU A 119 -1.42 1.89 17.60
N ILE A 120 -0.11 2.13 17.60
CA ILE A 120 0.92 1.08 17.75
C ILE A 120 0.77 0.39 19.12
N GLN A 121 0.60 1.16 20.19
CA GLN A 121 0.44 0.62 21.53
C GLN A 121 -0.82 -0.27 21.61
N ALA A 122 -1.93 0.15 21.01
CA ALA A 122 -3.14 -0.66 20.93
C ALA A 122 -2.99 -1.92 20.07
N ALA A 123 -2.05 -1.94 19.13
CA ALA A 123 -1.77 -3.15 18.35
C ALA A 123 -1.09 -4.25 19.19
N THR A 124 -0.35 -3.89 20.24
CA THR A 124 0.40 -4.86 21.08
C THR A 124 -0.48 -5.88 21.81
N ASP A 125 -1.77 -5.57 21.98
CA ASP A 125 -2.78 -6.41 22.63
C ASP A 125 -4.07 -6.56 21.78
N CYS A 126 -4.00 -6.23 20.48
CA CYS A 126 -5.17 -6.08 19.60
C CYS A 126 -6.32 -5.27 20.23
N LYS A 127 -6.02 -4.28 21.07
CA LYS A 127 -7.05 -3.44 21.69
C LYS A 127 -7.77 -2.61 20.64
N LYS A 128 -9.09 -2.50 20.79
CA LYS A 128 -9.90 -1.71 19.87
C LYS A 128 -9.44 -0.25 19.89
N ALA A 129 -9.00 0.25 18.75
CA ALA A 129 -8.52 1.62 18.62
C ALA A 129 -8.75 2.15 17.20
N LYS A 130 -8.86 3.47 17.05
CA LYS A 130 -8.98 4.13 15.75
C LYS A 130 -8.21 5.44 15.71
N GLY A 131 -7.84 5.89 14.51
CA GLY A 131 -7.18 7.16 14.29
C GLY A 131 -7.05 7.49 12.80
N SER A 132 -6.66 8.72 12.49
CA SER A 132 -6.32 9.16 11.14
C SER A 132 -4.89 9.67 11.15
N TYR A 133 -4.09 9.28 10.15
CA TYR A 133 -2.70 9.72 10.06
C TYR A 133 -2.35 10.07 8.62
N SER A 134 -1.52 11.11 8.47
CA SER A 134 -1.07 11.63 7.19
C SER A 134 0.42 11.37 7.02
N ALA A 135 0.79 10.66 5.96
CA ALA A 135 2.17 10.42 5.58
C ALA A 135 2.51 11.25 4.34
N THR A 136 3.70 11.85 4.31
CA THR A 136 4.21 12.55 3.12
C THR A 136 5.45 11.85 2.58
N VAL A 137 5.41 11.48 1.31
CA VAL A 137 6.53 10.87 0.59
C VAL A 137 6.94 11.76 -0.59
N ASN A 138 8.24 11.84 -0.85
CA ASN A 138 8.76 12.57 -2.00
C ASN A 138 9.15 11.54 -3.08
N ILE A 139 8.47 11.56 -4.22
CA ILE A 139 8.71 10.66 -5.34
C ILE A 139 9.10 11.52 -6.54
N ALA A 140 10.37 11.51 -6.93
CA ALA A 140 10.88 12.29 -8.06
C ALA A 140 10.42 13.77 -8.03
N ASP A 141 10.69 14.45 -6.92
CA ASP A 141 10.30 15.85 -6.64
C ASP A 141 8.80 16.15 -6.52
N ILE A 142 7.93 15.14 -6.70
CA ILE A 142 6.51 15.23 -6.40
C ILE A 142 6.33 14.89 -4.92
N LYS A 143 5.74 15.81 -4.14
CA LYS A 143 5.34 15.50 -2.76
C LYS A 143 3.94 14.92 -2.78
N GLN A 144 3.81 13.68 -2.36
CA GLN A 144 2.52 13.04 -2.15
C GLN A 144 2.24 13.00 -0.66
N THR A 145 1.12 13.58 -0.23
CA THR A 145 0.60 13.48 1.12
C THR A 145 -0.67 12.63 1.09
N THR A 146 -0.65 11.49 1.79
CA THR A 146 -1.81 10.60 1.89
C THR A 146 -2.32 10.56 3.32
N THR A 147 -3.58 10.93 3.52
CA THR A 147 -4.31 10.81 4.79
C THR A 147 -5.11 9.52 4.78
N SER A 148 -4.91 8.68 5.79
CA SER A 148 -5.61 7.40 5.93
C SER A 148 -6.25 7.27 7.30
N TYR A 149 -7.43 6.66 7.35
CA TYR A 149 -8.09 6.21 8.57
C TYR A 149 -7.68 4.77 8.86
N TYR A 150 -7.41 4.49 10.13
CA TYR A 150 -7.02 3.19 10.64
C TYR A 150 -7.90 2.78 11.82
N GLU A 151 -8.23 1.49 11.90
CA GLU A 151 -8.99 0.94 13.01
C GLU A 151 -8.54 -0.50 13.34
N ILE A 152 -8.12 -0.73 14.57
CA ILE A 152 -7.95 -2.06 15.14
C ILE A 152 -9.32 -2.47 15.68
N LYS A 153 -9.95 -3.47 15.07
CA LYS A 153 -11.31 -3.92 15.42
C LYS A 153 -11.35 -4.90 16.60
N GLY A 154 -10.19 -5.34 17.07
CA GLY A 154 -10.06 -6.34 18.12
C GLY A 154 -9.31 -7.59 17.65
N SER A 155 -9.34 -8.62 18.50
CA SER A 155 -8.87 -9.96 18.16
C SER A 155 -10.03 -10.81 17.61
N GLU A 156 -9.78 -11.51 16.51
CA GLU A 156 -10.65 -12.53 15.93
C GLU A 156 -9.82 -13.77 15.62
N ALA A 157 -10.15 -14.91 16.23
CA ALA A 157 -9.42 -16.18 16.05
C ALA A 157 -7.88 -16.01 16.21
N ASP A 158 -7.48 -15.41 17.34
CA ASP A 158 -6.08 -15.16 17.72
C ASP A 158 -5.30 -14.25 16.77
N ARG A 159 -6.00 -13.45 15.97
CA ARG A 159 -5.42 -12.46 15.03
C ARG A 159 -6.01 -11.08 15.24
N CYS A 160 -5.19 -10.05 15.12
CA CYS A 160 -5.68 -8.67 15.13
C CYS A 160 -6.36 -8.36 13.80
N SER A 161 -7.60 -7.87 13.87
CA SER A 161 -8.31 -7.35 12.71
C SER A 161 -8.01 -5.87 12.53
N PHE A 162 -7.29 -5.51 11.46
CA PHE A 162 -6.88 -4.15 11.14
C PHE A 162 -7.61 -3.64 9.89
N TYR A 163 -8.37 -2.57 10.03
CA TYR A 163 -9.04 -1.87 8.94
C TYR A 163 -8.27 -0.62 8.56
N LEU A 164 -8.24 -0.31 7.26
CA LEU A 164 -7.62 0.88 6.71
C LEU A 164 -8.50 1.45 5.58
N ARG A 165 -8.49 2.78 5.43
CA ARG A 165 -9.15 3.48 4.32
C ARG A 165 -8.36 4.72 3.94
N ILE A 166 -8.17 4.94 2.64
CA ILE A 166 -7.59 6.18 2.13
C ILE A 166 -8.66 7.26 2.21
N GLU A 167 -8.44 8.31 3.00
CA GLU A 167 -9.39 9.42 3.10
C GLU A 167 -9.10 10.49 2.05
N LYS A 168 -7.82 10.81 1.84
CA LYS A 168 -7.39 11.89 0.95
C LYS A 168 -6.00 11.63 0.40
N THR A 169 -5.75 12.03 -0.85
CA THR A 169 -4.39 12.14 -1.37
C THR A 169 -4.17 13.51 -2.03
N ASP A 170 -3.18 14.24 -1.54
CA ASP A 170 -2.74 15.52 -2.10
C ASP A 170 -1.40 15.33 -2.81
N LEU A 171 -1.26 15.92 -4.00
CA LEU A 171 -0.02 15.93 -4.77
C LEU A 171 0.46 17.36 -4.96
N VAL A 172 1.71 17.61 -4.63
CA VAL A 172 2.40 18.88 -4.89
C VAL A 172 3.49 18.63 -5.92
N PHE A 173 3.33 19.25 -7.08
CA PHE A 173 4.22 19.09 -8.23
C PHE A 173 5.22 20.26 -8.32
N PRO A 174 6.44 20.02 -8.85
CA PRO A 174 7.31 21.09 -9.29
C PRO A 174 6.62 21.98 -10.33
N THR A 175 6.92 23.28 -10.33
CA THR A 175 6.33 24.26 -11.29
C THR A 175 6.66 23.97 -12.75
N SER A 176 7.69 23.18 -13.01
CA SER A 176 8.09 22.71 -14.35
C SER A 176 7.25 21.53 -14.85
N THR A 177 6.38 20.94 -14.02
CA THR A 177 5.57 19.78 -14.40
C THR A 177 4.50 20.21 -15.40
N PRO A 178 4.39 19.56 -16.58
CA PRO A 178 3.32 19.84 -17.52
C PRO A 178 1.94 19.70 -16.87
N GLN A 179 1.06 20.67 -17.07
CA GLN A 179 -0.26 20.73 -16.41
C GLN A 179 -1.13 19.50 -16.71
N GLU A 180 -0.93 18.89 -17.87
CA GLU A 180 -1.64 17.66 -18.23
C GLU A 180 -1.21 16.47 -17.37
N VAL A 181 0.09 16.31 -17.10
CA VAL A 181 0.61 15.27 -16.21
C VAL A 181 0.04 15.47 -14.80
N VAL A 182 -0.02 16.72 -14.35
CA VAL A 182 -0.67 17.09 -13.07
C VAL A 182 -2.13 16.65 -13.07
N GLY A 183 -2.88 16.94 -14.13
CA GLY A 183 -4.28 16.54 -14.27
C GLY A 183 -4.49 15.03 -14.26
N GLN A 184 -3.70 14.28 -15.02
CA GLN A 184 -3.77 12.81 -15.10
C GLN A 184 -3.43 12.15 -13.76
N LEU A 185 -2.33 12.54 -13.12
CA LEU A 185 -1.93 11.97 -11.83
C LEU A 185 -2.94 12.30 -10.74
N ASN A 186 -3.43 13.56 -10.67
CA ASN A 186 -4.49 13.90 -9.73
C ASN A 186 -5.74 13.05 -9.93
N MET A 187 -6.15 12.79 -11.17
CA MET A 187 -7.30 11.93 -11.46
C MET A 187 -7.08 10.48 -11.00
N ILE A 188 -5.88 9.92 -11.24
CA ILE A 188 -5.53 8.56 -10.82
C ILE A 188 -5.55 8.44 -9.30
N TYR A 189 -4.87 9.35 -8.59
CA TYR A 189 -4.82 9.31 -7.12
C TYR A 189 -6.18 9.63 -6.49
N LYS A 190 -7.01 10.46 -7.12
CA LYS A 190 -8.38 10.71 -6.68
C LYS A 190 -9.24 9.45 -6.69
N LYS A 191 -9.04 8.54 -7.66
CA LYS A 191 -9.71 7.22 -7.70
C LYS A 191 -9.30 6.29 -6.54
N LEU A 192 -8.21 6.59 -5.83
CA LEU A 192 -7.78 5.82 -4.67
C LEU A 192 -8.50 6.25 -3.38
N GLU A 193 -9.03 7.47 -3.33
CA GLU A 193 -9.77 7.95 -2.17
C GLU A 193 -11.06 7.15 -1.94
N GLY A 194 -11.33 6.84 -0.67
CA GLY A 194 -12.45 6.00 -0.26
C GLY A 194 -12.18 4.50 -0.37
N ARG A 195 -11.12 4.06 -1.06
CA ARG A 195 -10.74 2.65 -1.09
C ARG A 195 -10.32 2.18 0.30
N ASP A 196 -10.78 1.00 0.67
CA ASP A 196 -10.64 0.46 2.00
C ASP A 196 -10.35 -1.04 2.03
N GLY A 197 -9.87 -1.50 3.18
CA GLY A 197 -9.44 -2.88 3.34
C GLY A 197 -9.45 -3.30 4.79
N ILE A 198 -9.61 -4.60 4.99
CA ILE A 198 -9.45 -5.25 6.29
C ILE A 198 -8.44 -6.38 6.15
N CYS A 199 -7.49 -6.43 7.07
CA CYS A 199 -6.44 -7.42 7.13
C CYS A 199 -6.43 -8.09 8.50
N LYS A 200 -6.20 -9.40 8.52
CA LYS A 200 -5.99 -10.18 9.75
C LYS A 200 -4.51 -10.46 9.92
N TYR A 201 -3.93 -10.02 11.02
CA TYR A 201 -2.50 -10.14 11.32
C TYR A 201 -2.27 -10.96 12.59
N SER A 202 -1.10 -11.58 12.73
CA SER A 202 -0.61 -11.89 14.08
C SER A 202 -0.33 -10.57 14.83
N VAL A 203 -0.40 -10.57 16.16
CA VAL A 203 -0.09 -9.37 16.99
C VAL A 203 1.28 -8.80 16.61
N GLY A 204 2.31 -9.66 16.57
CA GLY A 204 3.67 -9.26 16.27
C GLY A 204 3.84 -8.65 14.87
N ASP A 205 3.16 -9.21 13.86
CA ASP A 205 3.23 -8.69 12.50
C ASP A 205 2.57 -7.32 12.37
N LEU A 206 1.38 -7.13 12.97
CA LEU A 206 0.69 -5.84 12.96
C LEU A 206 1.51 -4.76 13.67
N THR A 207 1.99 -5.05 14.88
CA THR A 207 2.82 -4.10 15.65
C THR A 207 4.09 -3.75 14.88
N SER A 208 4.78 -4.74 14.31
CA SER A 208 6.02 -4.51 13.55
C SER A 208 5.77 -3.68 12.29
N MET A 209 4.67 -3.93 11.58
CA MET A 209 4.26 -3.15 10.41
C MET A 209 4.01 -1.69 10.79
N LEU A 210 3.19 -1.43 11.81
CA LEU A 210 2.89 -0.06 12.24
C LEU A 210 4.15 0.67 12.73
N MET A 211 5.04 0.01 13.47
CA MET A 211 6.33 0.61 13.86
C MET A 211 7.24 0.95 12.67
N ARG A 212 7.16 0.20 11.56
CA ARG A 212 7.88 0.56 10.33
C ARG A 212 7.24 1.76 9.65
N TRP A 213 5.91 1.80 9.55
CA TRP A 213 5.16 2.90 8.94
C TRP A 213 5.37 4.23 9.67
N GLU A 214 5.44 4.21 11.00
CA GLU A 214 5.77 5.38 11.82
C GLU A 214 7.11 6.02 11.42
N LYS A 215 8.07 5.18 11.02
CA LYS A 215 9.40 5.60 10.58
C LYS A 215 9.47 5.96 9.09
N GLY A 216 8.33 5.95 8.39
CA GLY A 216 8.25 6.16 6.95
C GLY A 216 8.73 4.97 6.11
N ASN A 217 8.89 3.78 6.71
CA ASN A 217 9.29 2.57 6.00
C ASN A 217 8.03 1.79 5.62
N PHE A 218 7.60 1.93 4.37
CA PHE A 218 6.49 1.18 3.80
C PHE A 218 7.03 0.10 2.87
N GLU A 219 6.73 -1.16 3.15
CA GLU A 219 7.10 -2.25 2.26
C GLU A 219 5.92 -2.58 1.35
N SER A 220 5.87 -1.89 0.20
CA SER A 220 5.00 -2.28 -0.90
C SER A 220 5.48 -3.63 -1.45
N GLY A 221 4.83 -4.70 -1.02
CA GLY A 221 5.07 -6.03 -1.56
C GLY A 221 4.98 -6.03 -3.08
N ASN A 222 5.72 -6.92 -3.74
CA ASN A 222 5.47 -7.15 -5.15
C ASN A 222 4.16 -7.92 -5.28
N ILE A 223 3.10 -7.24 -5.71
CA ILE A 223 1.88 -7.93 -6.13
C ILE A 223 2.16 -8.50 -7.52
N SER A 224 2.54 -9.77 -7.57
CA SER A 224 2.69 -10.49 -8.83
C SER A 224 1.34 -11.09 -9.22
N CYS A 225 0.72 -10.55 -10.27
CA CYS A 225 -0.49 -11.15 -10.84
C CYS A 225 -0.12 -12.03 -12.02
N ARG A 226 -0.53 -13.31 -11.98
CA ARG A 226 -0.52 -14.19 -13.15
C ARG A 226 -1.93 -14.29 -13.71
N LEU A 227 -2.07 -14.04 -15.01
CA LEU A 227 -3.28 -14.36 -15.75
C LEU A 227 -3.37 -15.88 -15.86
N THR A 228 -4.47 -16.46 -15.38
CA THR A 228 -4.81 -17.88 -15.60
C THR A 228 -6.12 -17.98 -16.36
N PRO A 229 -6.40 -19.09 -17.06
CA PRO A 229 -7.69 -19.30 -17.72
C PRO A 229 -8.89 -19.18 -16.78
N GLU A 230 -8.69 -19.42 -15.48
CA GLU A 230 -9.71 -19.31 -14.43
C GLU A 230 -9.80 -17.89 -13.80
N GLY A 231 -8.97 -16.94 -14.24
CA GLY A 231 -8.94 -15.56 -13.74
C GLY A 231 -7.54 -15.10 -13.30
N ASN A 232 -7.45 -13.90 -12.73
CA ASN A 232 -6.19 -13.32 -12.27
C ASN A 232 -5.83 -13.88 -10.89
N ILE A 233 -4.76 -14.68 -10.80
CA ILE A 233 -4.20 -15.12 -9.52
C ILE A 233 -3.09 -14.16 -9.15
N CYS A 234 -3.38 -13.25 -8.22
CA CYS A 234 -2.38 -12.36 -7.64
C CYS A 234 -1.73 -13.01 -6.42
N LYS A 235 -0.47 -13.41 -6.55
CA LYS A 235 0.39 -13.77 -5.42
C LYS A 235 1.10 -12.52 -4.92
N ARG A 236 0.87 -12.19 -3.66
CA ARG A 236 1.66 -11.18 -2.94
C ARG A 236 2.99 -11.81 -2.54
N GLU A 237 4.06 -11.41 -3.21
CA GLU A 237 5.41 -11.80 -2.82
C GLU A 237 6.02 -10.65 -2.01
N GLY A 238 6.02 -10.83 -0.68
CA GLY A 238 6.64 -9.91 0.28
C GLY A 238 5.80 -8.68 0.63
N GLY A 239 6.37 -7.81 1.46
CA GLY A 239 5.75 -6.58 1.94
C GLY A 239 4.77 -6.72 3.09
N ASP A 240 4.32 -5.58 3.57
CA ASP A 240 3.56 -5.44 4.83
C ASP A 240 2.21 -6.18 4.82
N PHE A 241 1.65 -6.44 3.63
CA PHE A 241 0.36 -7.11 3.47
C PHE A 241 0.46 -8.58 3.02
N ALA A 242 1.67 -9.14 2.84
CA ALA A 242 1.84 -10.54 2.44
C ALA A 242 1.72 -11.52 3.62
N VAL A 243 1.95 -11.05 4.84
CA VAL A 243 1.82 -11.85 6.07
C VAL A 243 0.40 -11.86 6.65
N ALA A 244 -0.55 -11.19 5.98
CA ALA A 244 -1.92 -11.05 6.42
C ALA A 244 -2.95 -11.60 5.41
N GLU A 245 -4.10 -11.99 5.94
CA GLU A 245 -5.29 -12.27 5.13
C GLU A 245 -6.06 -10.96 4.96
N CYS A 246 -6.00 -10.41 3.74
CA CYS A 246 -6.56 -9.10 3.45
C CYS A 246 -7.66 -9.19 2.39
N GLN A 247 -8.69 -8.38 2.56
CA GLN A 247 -9.81 -8.24 1.62
C GLN A 247 -10.28 -6.78 1.58
N GLY A 248 -10.95 -6.39 0.48
CA GLY A 248 -11.52 -5.05 0.30
C GLY A 248 -10.95 -4.30 -0.89
N THR A 249 -11.62 -3.21 -1.24
CA THR A 249 -11.36 -2.46 -2.46
C THR A 249 -9.96 -1.88 -2.53
N TYR A 250 -9.27 -1.63 -1.41
CA TYR A 250 -7.88 -1.18 -1.35
C TYR A 250 -6.92 -2.15 -2.05
N PHE A 251 -7.23 -3.44 -2.02
CA PHE A 251 -6.36 -4.49 -2.54
C PHE A 251 -6.67 -4.91 -3.98
N ASP A 252 -7.79 -4.45 -4.52
CA ASP A 252 -8.18 -4.75 -5.88
C ASP A 252 -7.32 -3.97 -6.88
N GLN A 253 -7.30 -4.38 -8.15
CA GLN A 253 -6.73 -3.52 -9.18
C GLN A 253 -7.73 -2.38 -9.46
N PRO A 254 -7.28 -1.13 -9.62
CA PRO A 254 -8.17 -0.08 -10.09
C PRO A 254 -8.66 -0.47 -11.48
N SER A 255 -9.99 -0.61 -11.61
CA SER A 255 -10.69 -0.83 -12.88
C SER A 255 -10.69 0.42 -13.75
#